data_AF-A0A3Q7EIQ6-F1
#
_entry.id   AF-A0A3Q7EIQ6-F1
#
_cell.length_a   1.000
_cell.length_b   1.000
_cell.length_c   1.000
_cell.angle_alpha   90.00
_cell.angle_beta   90.00
_cell.angle_gamma   90.00
#
_symmetry.space_group_name_H-M   'P 1'
#
loop_
_entity.id
_entity.type
_entity.pdbx_description
1 polymer ?
#
loop_
_entity_poly.entity_id
_entity_poly.type
_entity_poly.pdbx_seq_one_letter_code
_entity_poly.pdbx_strand_id
1 'polypeptide(L)'
;MGDWVIGALINLLGSIFINFGTNLLKLAHDERNLRARMKPIIYFQAWRIGILFFTIGNCLNFISFGYAAQSLLAALGSIQFISNIGFAYLVLNKTVKIKLLLATAFVVAGNIFLVAFGNHQSPVYTTEQLGENYTNIVFLVYCIGLVLVVVFHHSIYKRGKGQMLVPFSYAVVSGGFWMARLNEGLSRFDAILIVPMFQIAWTFFSICTGFVYFEEYKVFDALRTTMFVFGMISVFIGIYLLAPEDDEVLKDNSLAVLKTSNSSQDVERLFISSDQIRDIEIIWTRYADENC
;
A
#
# COMPACT_ATOMS: atom_id res chain seq x y z
N MET A 1 23.73 5.59 20.77
CA MET A 1 23.16 6.10 19.50
C MET A 1 21.93 6.91 19.87
N GLY A 2 21.66 8.03 19.19
CA GLY A 2 20.47 8.83 19.50
C GLY A 2 19.19 8.04 19.19
N ASP A 3 18.16 8.17 20.04
CA ASP A 3 16.89 7.43 19.91
C ASP A 3 16.22 7.63 18.54
N TRP A 4 16.46 8.77 17.89
CA TRP A 4 16.01 9.05 16.52
C TRP A 4 16.58 8.10 15.47
N VAL A 5 17.81 7.59 15.65
CA VAL A 5 18.44 6.61 14.75
C VAL A 5 17.71 5.28 14.83
N ILE A 6 17.30 4.88 16.05
CA ILE A 6 16.53 3.66 16.28
C ILE A 6 15.18 3.78 15.56
N GLY A 7 14.50 4.93 15.71
CA GLY A 7 13.26 5.22 14.97
C GLY A 7 13.43 5.15 13.45
N ALA A 8 14.50 5.73 12.91
CA ALA A 8 14.80 5.69 11.47
C ALA A 8 15.03 4.26 10.95
N LEU A 9 15.78 3.43 11.69
CA LEU A 9 16.04 2.03 11.31
C LEU A 9 14.77 1.17 11.36
N ILE A 10 13.95 1.35 12.40
CA ILE A 10 12.67 0.66 12.53
C ILE A 10 11.74 1.03 11.37
N ASN A 11 11.67 2.32 11.01
CA ASN A 11 10.85 2.79 9.89
C ASN A 11 11.33 2.25 8.54
N LEU A 12 12.66 2.21 8.34
CA LEU A 12 13.27 1.62 7.15
C LEU A 12 12.87 0.14 7.00
N LEU A 13 13.01 -0.64 8.07
CA LEU A 13 12.66 -2.05 8.09
C LEU A 13 11.15 -2.27 7.87
N GLY A 14 10.32 -1.47 8.55
CA GLY A 14 8.87 -1.51 8.40
C GLY A 14 8.44 -1.24 6.95
N SER A 15 9.03 -0.22 6.32
CA SER A 15 8.77 0.13 4.92
C SER A 15 9.14 -0.98 3.94
N ILE A 16 10.29 -1.64 4.13
CA ILE A 16 10.70 -2.81 3.34
C ILE A 16 9.70 -3.96 3.50
N PHE A 17 9.24 -4.23 4.72
CA PHE A 17 8.26 -5.28 5.00
C PHE A 17 6.90 -5.00 4.37
N ILE A 18 6.46 -3.74 4.38
CA ILE A 18 5.23 -3.32 3.69
C ILE A 18 5.34 -3.64 2.20
N ASN A 19 6.45 -3.28 1.52
CA ASN A 19 6.60 -3.55 0.09
C ASN A 19 6.70 -5.03 -0.23
N PHE A 20 7.44 -5.79 0.57
CA PHE A 20 7.50 -7.23 0.38
C PHE A 20 6.10 -7.85 0.53
N GLY A 21 5.35 -7.42 1.55
CA GLY A 21 3.98 -7.82 1.78
C GLY A 21 3.05 -7.48 0.61
N THR A 22 3.06 -6.25 0.11
CA THR A 22 2.21 -5.83 -1.02
C THR A 22 2.53 -6.57 -2.32
N ASN A 23 3.80 -6.85 -2.59
CA ASN A 23 4.21 -7.62 -3.77
C ASN A 23 3.78 -9.10 -3.66
N LEU A 24 3.82 -9.70 -2.47
CA LEU A 24 3.27 -11.04 -2.23
C LEU A 24 1.73 -11.09 -2.35
N LEU A 25 1.04 -10.05 -1.86
CA LEU A 25 -0.41 -9.93 -2.06
C LEU A 25 -0.76 -9.86 -3.55
N LYS A 26 0.02 -9.12 -4.33
CA LYS A 26 -0.14 -9.06 -5.79
C LYS A 26 0.12 -10.41 -6.45
N LEU A 27 1.22 -11.08 -6.09
CA LEU A 27 1.53 -12.42 -6.60
C LEU A 27 0.38 -13.41 -6.35
N ALA A 28 -0.27 -13.34 -5.18
CA ALA A 28 -1.41 -14.20 -4.87
C ALA A 28 -2.63 -13.94 -5.77
N HIS A 29 -2.90 -12.67 -6.14
CA HIS A 29 -3.94 -12.33 -7.12
C HIS A 29 -3.60 -12.89 -8.50
N ASP A 30 -2.34 -12.76 -8.92
CA ASP A 30 -1.89 -13.23 -10.22
C ASP A 30 -1.93 -14.77 -10.31
N GLU A 31 -1.49 -15.48 -9.28
CA GLU A 31 -1.63 -16.94 -9.15
C GLU A 31 -3.10 -17.39 -9.19
N ARG A 32 -3.99 -16.64 -8.54
CA ARG A 32 -5.43 -16.93 -8.53
C ARG A 32 -6.05 -16.78 -9.91
N ASN A 33 -5.71 -15.69 -10.62
CA ASN A 33 -6.19 -15.40 -11.97
C ASN A 33 -5.69 -16.46 -12.96
N LEU A 34 -4.40 -16.83 -12.89
CA LEU A 34 -3.81 -17.84 -13.77
C LEU A 34 -4.46 -19.22 -13.62
N ARG A 35 -4.77 -19.63 -12.39
CA ARG A 35 -5.31 -20.97 -12.11
C ARG A 35 -6.82 -21.07 -12.32
N ALA A 36 -7.51 -19.99 -12.71
CA ALA A 36 -8.97 -19.89 -12.80
C ALA A 36 -9.71 -20.50 -11.60
N ARG A 37 -9.07 -20.51 -10.41
CA ARG A 37 -9.59 -21.22 -9.25
C ARG A 37 -10.65 -20.35 -8.58
N MET A 38 -11.86 -20.90 -8.45
CA MET A 38 -12.95 -20.31 -7.66
C MET A 38 -12.64 -20.20 -6.15
N LYS A 39 -11.50 -20.73 -5.68
CA LYS A 39 -11.13 -20.66 -4.26
C LYS A 39 -10.93 -19.21 -3.83
N PRO A 40 -11.45 -18.81 -2.66
CA PRO A 40 -11.23 -17.48 -2.10
C PRO A 40 -9.73 -17.17 -1.95
N ILE A 41 -9.35 -15.89 -2.08
CA ILE A 41 -7.94 -15.48 -2.07
C ILE A 41 -7.18 -15.83 -0.78
N ILE A 42 -7.89 -15.95 0.34
CA ILE A 42 -7.33 -16.31 1.65
C ILE A 42 -6.66 -17.69 1.68
N TYR A 43 -6.99 -18.57 0.73
CA TYR A 43 -6.38 -19.90 0.62
C TYR A 43 -4.98 -19.88 -0.02
N PHE A 44 -4.60 -18.79 -0.71
CA PHE A 44 -3.29 -18.69 -1.36
C PHE A 44 -2.22 -18.38 -0.32
N GLN A 45 -1.14 -19.17 -0.30
CA GLN A 45 -0.07 -19.01 0.69
C GLN A 45 0.64 -17.65 0.57
N ALA A 46 0.87 -17.19 -0.66
CA ALA A 46 1.41 -15.86 -0.93
C ALA A 46 0.54 -14.74 -0.31
N TRP A 47 -0.79 -14.88 -0.32
CA TRP A 47 -1.68 -13.89 0.30
C TRP A 47 -1.52 -13.87 1.83
N ARG A 48 -1.45 -15.05 2.46
CA ARG A 48 -1.33 -15.20 3.92
C ARG A 48 0.01 -14.68 4.44
N ILE A 49 1.09 -14.95 3.71
CA ILE A 49 2.42 -14.42 4.06
C ILE A 49 2.46 -12.92 3.77
N GLY A 50 1.88 -12.48 2.65
CA GLY A 50 1.80 -11.07 2.26
C GLY A 50 1.08 -10.22 3.31
N ILE A 51 -0.09 -10.64 3.79
CA ILE A 51 -0.86 -9.92 4.81
C ILE A 51 -0.11 -9.84 6.15
N LEU A 52 0.64 -10.88 6.50
CA LEU A 52 1.45 -10.92 7.72
C LEU A 52 2.58 -9.87 7.65
N PHE A 53 3.41 -9.92 6.60
CA PHE A 53 4.51 -8.96 6.42
C PHE A 53 4.01 -7.53 6.28
N PHE A 54 2.91 -7.33 5.55
CA PHE A 54 2.28 -6.02 5.44
C PHE A 54 1.86 -5.47 6.82
N THR A 55 1.22 -6.30 7.64
CA THR A 55 0.75 -5.90 8.98
C THR A 55 1.92 -5.60 9.91
N ILE A 56 2.93 -6.49 9.96
CA ILE A 56 4.13 -6.30 10.77
C ILE A 56 4.86 -5.00 10.36
N GLY A 57 5.00 -4.77 9.05
CA GLY A 57 5.65 -3.56 8.54
C GLY A 57 4.94 -2.27 8.97
N ASN A 58 3.60 -2.25 8.94
CA ASN A 58 2.83 -1.12 9.45
C ASN A 58 2.96 -0.94 10.97
N CYS A 59 2.99 -2.04 11.75
CA CYS A 59 3.25 -1.96 13.19
C CYS A 59 4.63 -1.37 13.49
N LEU A 60 5.68 -1.78 12.76
CA LEU A 60 7.03 -1.22 12.90
C LEU A 60 7.04 0.28 12.56
N ASN A 61 6.41 0.68 11.46
CA ASN A 61 6.29 2.09 11.11
C ASN A 61 5.53 2.89 12.19
N PHE A 62 4.47 2.33 12.78
CA PHE A 62 3.78 2.98 13.89
C PHE A 62 4.67 3.17 15.12
N ILE A 63 5.42 2.12 15.51
CA ILE A 63 6.38 2.19 16.63
C ILE A 63 7.43 3.27 16.36
N SER A 64 7.89 3.43 15.12
CA SER A 64 8.90 4.43 14.76
C SER A 64 8.49 5.88 15.08
N PHE A 65 7.20 6.21 15.05
CA PHE A 65 6.70 7.54 15.43
C PHE A 65 6.95 7.88 16.90
N GLY A 66 7.14 6.87 17.77
CA GLY A 66 7.52 7.08 19.16
C GLY A 66 8.98 7.48 19.38
N TYR A 67 9.84 7.31 18.36
CA TYR A 67 11.30 7.48 18.48
C TYR A 67 11.86 8.58 17.56
N ALA A 68 11.18 8.91 16.47
CA ALA A 68 11.64 9.89 15.49
C ALA A 68 10.51 10.83 15.06
N ALA A 69 10.86 12.09 14.78
CA ALA A 69 9.92 13.07 14.28
C ALA A 69 9.28 12.62 12.96
N GLN A 70 7.98 12.85 12.80
CA GLN A 70 7.22 12.45 11.62
C GLN A 70 7.81 13.03 10.32
N SER A 71 8.35 14.25 10.34
CA SER A 71 9.01 14.87 9.18
C SER A 71 10.24 14.08 8.71
N LEU A 72 11.08 13.62 9.65
CA LEU A 72 12.22 12.75 9.34
C LEU A 72 11.77 11.43 8.74
N LEU A 73 10.75 10.81 9.35
CA LEU A 73 10.20 9.53 8.88
C LEU A 73 9.54 9.66 7.50
N ALA A 74 8.90 10.79 7.21
CA ALA A 74 8.35 11.09 5.90
C ALA A 74 9.43 11.16 4.81
N ALA A 75 10.62 11.72 5.11
CA ALA A 75 11.75 11.71 4.17
C ALA A 75 12.24 10.29 3.87
N LEU A 76 12.34 9.45 4.91
CA LEU A 76 12.76 8.06 4.79
C LEU A 76 11.74 7.20 4.01
N GLY A 77 10.47 7.61 3.96
CA GLY A 77 9.42 6.98 3.15
C GLY A 77 9.76 6.87 1.66
N SER A 78 10.74 7.63 1.16
CA SER A 78 11.28 7.48 -0.20
C SER A 78 11.82 6.06 -0.48
N ILE A 79 12.29 5.35 0.56
CA ILE A 79 12.71 3.94 0.45
C ILE A 79 11.59 3.02 -0.02
N GLN A 80 10.34 3.39 0.26
CA GLN A 80 9.16 2.63 -0.13
C GLN A 80 9.07 2.54 -1.65
N PHE A 81 9.44 3.59 -2.39
CA PHE A 81 9.36 3.55 -3.86
C PHE A 81 10.47 2.67 -4.46
N ILE A 82 11.69 2.78 -3.93
CA ILE A 82 12.85 2.03 -4.40
C ILE A 82 12.70 0.53 -4.11
N SER A 83 12.36 0.19 -2.87
CA SER A 83 12.20 -1.23 -2.48
C SER A 83 10.97 -1.87 -3.13
N ASN A 84 9.93 -1.10 -3.47
CA ASN A 84 8.79 -1.63 -4.23
C ASN A 84 9.22 -2.10 -5.64
N ILE A 85 10.06 -1.33 -6.35
CA ILE A 85 10.62 -1.78 -7.64
C ILE A 85 11.47 -3.03 -7.45
N GLY A 86 12.34 -3.04 -6.44
CA GLY A 86 13.22 -4.17 -6.15
C GLY A 86 12.42 -5.46 -5.91
N PHE A 87 11.37 -5.40 -5.10
CA PHE A 87 10.51 -6.56 -4.86
C PHE A 87 9.60 -6.89 -6.04
N ALA A 88 9.20 -5.92 -6.86
CA ALA A 88 8.45 -6.26 -8.06
C ALA A 88 9.32 -6.99 -9.10
N TYR A 89 10.62 -6.68 -9.17
CA TYR A 89 11.57 -7.46 -9.95
C TYR A 89 11.75 -8.86 -9.35
N LEU A 90 12.01 -8.97 -8.04
CA LEU A 90 12.35 -10.24 -7.38
C LEU A 90 11.16 -11.19 -7.17
N VAL A 91 10.01 -10.67 -6.74
CA VAL A 91 8.82 -11.45 -6.34
C VAL A 91 7.91 -11.72 -7.52
N LEU A 92 7.73 -10.73 -8.41
CA LEU A 92 6.82 -10.84 -9.57
C LEU A 92 7.55 -11.16 -10.88
N ASN A 93 8.90 -11.20 -10.90
CA ASN A 93 9.71 -11.37 -12.10
C ASN A 93 9.39 -10.35 -13.22
N LYS A 94 9.00 -9.12 -12.85
CA LYS A 94 8.71 -8.06 -13.83
C LYS A 94 9.99 -7.35 -14.27
N THR A 95 10.10 -7.05 -15.56
CA THR A 95 11.25 -6.31 -16.10
C THR A 95 11.13 -4.82 -15.77
N VAL A 96 12.20 -4.25 -15.22
CA VAL A 96 12.24 -2.83 -14.84
C VAL A 96 12.61 -2.00 -16.06
N LYS A 97 11.63 -1.27 -16.61
CA LYS A 97 11.86 -0.34 -17.73
C LYS A 97 12.50 0.95 -17.23
N ILE A 98 13.32 1.58 -18.06
CA ILE A 98 13.95 2.88 -17.74
C ILE A 98 12.90 3.95 -17.43
N LYS A 99 11.76 3.94 -18.13
CA LYS A 99 10.62 4.83 -17.85
C LYS A 99 10.16 4.73 -16.38
N LEU A 100 10.12 3.52 -15.83
CA LEU A 100 9.71 3.28 -14.43
C LEU A 100 10.75 3.80 -13.44
N LEU A 101 12.03 3.64 -13.76
CA LEU A 101 13.14 4.15 -12.94
C LEU A 101 13.14 5.68 -12.92
N LEU A 102 12.93 6.32 -14.08
CA LEU A 102 12.81 7.77 -14.20
C LEU A 102 11.59 8.30 -13.43
N ALA A 103 10.43 7.67 -13.59
CA ALA A 103 9.21 8.02 -12.87
C ALA A 103 9.43 7.97 -11.33
N THR A 104 10.07 6.90 -10.86
CA THR A 104 10.37 6.75 -9.43
C THR A 104 11.41 7.76 -8.95
N ALA A 105 12.39 8.11 -9.77
CA ALA A 105 13.33 9.18 -9.45
C ALA A 105 12.63 10.53 -9.25
N PHE A 106 11.63 10.87 -10.10
CA PHE A 106 10.81 12.07 -9.93
C PHE A 106 10.00 12.07 -8.62
N VAL A 107 9.44 10.91 -8.24
CA VAL A 107 8.69 10.77 -6.98
C VAL A 107 9.61 10.90 -5.76
N VAL A 108 10.77 10.23 -5.77
CA VAL A 108 11.76 10.30 -4.69
C VAL A 108 12.30 11.72 -4.56
N ALA A 109 12.67 12.37 -5.66
CA ALA A 109 13.12 13.76 -5.66
C ALA A 109 12.02 14.68 -5.11
N GLY A 110 10.78 14.55 -5.60
CA GLY A 110 9.65 15.34 -5.13
C GLY A 110 9.42 15.20 -3.62
N ASN A 111 9.47 13.98 -3.08
CA ASN A 111 9.36 13.75 -1.64
C ASN A 111 10.51 14.37 -0.83
N ILE A 112 11.74 14.31 -1.34
CA ILE A 112 12.89 14.98 -0.70
C ILE A 112 12.65 16.49 -0.65
N PHE A 113 12.17 17.11 -1.73
CA PHE A 113 11.83 18.54 -1.75
C PHE A 113 10.69 18.88 -0.77
N LEU A 114 9.62 18.09 -0.77
CA LEU A 114 8.49 18.29 0.14
C LEU A 114 8.91 18.22 1.61
N VAL A 115 9.78 17.27 1.94
CA VAL A 115 10.28 17.16 3.31
C VAL A 115 11.27 18.26 3.58
N ALA A 116 12.33 18.44 2.79
CA ALA A 116 13.39 19.41 3.07
C ALA A 116 12.90 20.86 3.20
N PHE A 117 11.91 21.25 2.38
CA PHE A 117 11.36 22.60 2.36
C PHE A 117 9.99 22.73 3.02
N GLY A 118 9.46 21.63 3.57
CA GLY A 118 8.27 21.65 4.42
C GLY A 118 8.48 22.50 5.67
N ASN A 119 7.39 22.94 6.28
CA ASN A 119 7.47 23.68 7.53
C ASN A 119 7.88 22.75 8.68
N HIS A 120 9.05 22.98 9.27
CA HIS A 120 9.58 22.21 10.40
C HIS A 120 9.59 23.00 11.70
N GLN A 121 9.13 24.25 11.68
CA GLN A 121 8.95 25.03 12.89
C GLN A 121 7.73 24.45 13.60
N SER A 122 7.94 23.60 14.60
CA SER A 122 6.90 23.34 15.60
C SER A 122 6.93 24.55 16.53
N PRO A 123 6.02 25.54 16.40
CA PRO A 123 6.11 26.73 17.21
C PRO A 123 5.92 26.30 18.67
N VAL A 124 6.82 26.74 19.56
CA VAL A 124 6.65 26.51 20.99
C VAL A 124 5.57 27.48 21.46
N TYR A 125 4.31 27.06 21.35
CA TYR A 125 3.17 27.88 21.74
C TYR A 125 3.12 28.03 23.26
N THR A 126 3.01 29.26 23.74
CA THR A 126 2.65 29.53 25.14
C THR A 126 1.17 29.19 25.39
N THR A 127 0.79 28.91 26.64
CA THR A 127 -0.56 28.44 27.01
C THR A 127 -1.69 29.37 26.55
N GLU A 128 -1.44 30.68 26.49
CA GLU A 128 -2.41 31.68 26.00
C GLU A 128 -2.56 31.65 24.48
N GLN A 129 -1.46 31.57 23.72
CA GLN A 129 -1.49 31.45 22.25
C GLN A 129 -2.12 30.14 21.78
N LEU A 130 -1.97 29.07 22.56
CA LEU A 130 -2.62 27.80 22.29
C LEU A 130 -4.15 27.91 22.44
N GLY A 131 -4.62 28.68 23.43
CA GLY A 131 -6.05 28.97 23.65
C GLY A 131 -6.70 29.75 22.49
N GLU A 132 -6.01 30.74 21.93
CA GLU A 132 -6.51 31.50 20.77
C GLU A 132 -6.61 30.62 19.51
N ASN A 133 -5.64 29.73 19.28
CA ASN A 133 -5.67 28.76 18.18
C ASN A 133 -6.82 27.74 18.30
N TYR A 134 -7.16 27.31 19.52
CA TYR A 134 -8.33 26.45 19.78
C TYR A 134 -9.68 27.14 19.52
N THR A 135 -9.69 28.48 19.46
CA THR A 135 -10.92 29.28 19.25
C THR A 135 -11.04 29.76 17.79
N ASN A 136 -10.03 29.49 16.96
CA ASN A 136 -10.04 29.86 15.55
C ASN A 136 -11.18 29.14 14.81
N ILE A 137 -11.89 29.88 13.96
CA ILE A 137 -13.06 29.37 13.23
C ILE A 137 -12.72 28.17 12.34
N VAL A 138 -11.50 28.11 11.82
CA VAL A 138 -10.99 26.99 11.01
C VAL A 138 -10.75 25.75 11.89
N PHE A 139 -10.19 25.93 13.08
CA PHE A 139 -10.04 24.85 14.07
C PHE A 139 -11.41 24.34 14.54
N LEU A 140 -12.36 25.24 14.81
CA LEU A 140 -13.72 24.88 15.21
C LEU A 140 -14.47 24.13 14.09
N VAL A 141 -14.34 24.56 12.83
CA VAL A 141 -14.91 23.85 11.67
C VAL A 141 -14.25 22.47 11.48
N TYR A 142 -12.94 22.36 11.68
CA TYR A 142 -12.24 21.08 11.69
C TYR A 142 -12.72 20.17 12.83
N CYS A 143 -12.87 20.70 14.05
CA CYS A 143 -13.42 19.97 15.18
C CYS A 143 -14.87 19.57 14.94
N ILE A 144 -15.70 20.42 14.35
CA ILE A 144 -17.08 20.10 13.97
C ILE A 144 -17.06 19.03 12.87
N GLY A 145 -16.18 19.12 11.88
CA GLY A 145 -16.01 18.10 10.84
C GLY A 145 -15.59 16.75 11.41
N LEU A 146 -14.60 16.74 12.31
CA LEU A 146 -14.20 15.56 13.07
C LEU A 146 -15.34 15.03 13.94
N VAL A 147 -16.07 15.90 14.64
CA VAL A 147 -17.23 15.53 15.45
C VAL A 147 -18.35 14.97 14.58
N LEU A 148 -18.59 15.50 13.37
CA LEU A 148 -19.58 14.98 12.42
C LEU A 148 -19.16 13.63 11.87
N VAL A 149 -17.88 13.46 11.51
CA VAL A 149 -17.32 12.17 11.10
C VAL A 149 -17.41 11.17 12.26
N VAL A 150 -17.08 11.59 13.48
CA VAL A 150 -17.16 10.79 14.70
C VAL A 150 -18.60 10.48 15.05
N VAL A 151 -19.57 11.38 14.88
CA VAL A 151 -21.00 11.16 15.14
C VAL A 151 -21.59 10.25 14.08
N PHE A 152 -21.23 10.42 12.81
CA PHE A 152 -21.63 9.54 11.72
C PHE A 152 -21.10 8.11 11.96
N HIS A 153 -19.82 7.98 12.28
CA HIS A 153 -19.20 6.69 12.61
C HIS A 153 -19.71 6.15 13.96
N HIS A 154 -19.98 6.99 14.95
CA HIS A 154 -20.57 6.61 16.24
C HIS A 154 -22.02 6.16 16.07
N SER A 155 -22.74 6.67 15.07
CA SER A 155 -24.10 6.23 14.73
C SER A 155 -24.10 4.85 14.07
N ILE A 156 -23.08 4.56 13.25
CA ILE A 156 -22.79 3.22 12.74
C ILE A 156 -22.36 2.29 13.89
N TYR A 157 -21.53 2.81 14.80
CA TYR A 157 -20.99 2.12 15.97
C TYR A 157 -22.03 1.89 17.07
N LYS A 158 -23.05 2.74 17.26
CA LYS A 158 -24.13 2.54 18.26
C LYS A 158 -24.94 1.27 17.98
N ARG A 159 -24.73 0.64 16.82
CA ARG A 159 -25.18 -0.71 16.49
C ARG A 159 -24.27 -1.83 17.06
N GLY A 160 -23.15 -1.52 17.73
CA GLY A 160 -22.18 -2.44 18.36
C GLY A 160 -21.53 -1.86 19.65
N LYS A 161 -21.48 -2.63 20.74
CA LYS A 161 -21.16 -2.14 22.11
C LYS A 161 -19.64 -2.16 22.43
N GLY A 162 -19.07 -1.07 22.98
CA GLY A 162 -17.73 -1.07 23.66
C GLY A 162 -16.86 0.23 23.70
N GLN A 163 -17.07 1.14 24.65
CA GLN A 163 -16.50 2.51 24.68
C GLN A 163 -14.97 2.69 24.82
N MET A 164 -14.18 1.73 25.31
CA MET A 164 -12.70 1.85 25.37
C MET A 164 -12.00 1.29 24.11
N LEU A 165 -12.79 0.65 23.24
CA LEU A 165 -12.36 0.11 21.96
C LEU A 165 -12.35 1.20 20.88
N VAL A 166 -12.83 2.42 21.13
CA VAL A 166 -13.13 3.38 20.05
C VAL A 166 -11.90 3.82 19.24
N PRO A 167 -10.76 4.27 19.83
CA PRO A 167 -9.56 4.63 19.06
C PRO A 167 -8.93 3.42 18.35
N PHE A 168 -8.92 2.26 19.01
CA PHE A 168 -8.42 1.01 18.43
C PHE A 168 -9.34 0.51 17.31
N SER A 169 -10.65 0.64 17.47
CA SER A 169 -11.66 0.30 16.46
C SER A 169 -11.57 1.26 15.28
N TYR A 170 -11.29 2.54 15.52
CA TYR A 170 -11.03 3.50 14.46
C TYR A 170 -9.79 3.10 13.66
N ALA A 171 -8.67 2.78 14.33
CA ALA A 171 -7.46 2.30 13.67
C ALA A 171 -7.69 0.99 12.90
N VAL A 172 -8.47 0.06 13.46
CA VAL A 172 -8.80 -1.23 12.83
C VAL A 172 -9.78 -1.06 11.66
N VAL A 173 -10.78 -0.18 11.75
CA VAL A 173 -11.76 0.08 10.69
C VAL A 173 -11.14 0.88 9.56
N SER A 174 -10.40 1.93 9.86
CA SER A 174 -9.65 2.69 8.85
C SER A 174 -8.58 1.82 8.21
N GLY A 175 -7.79 1.09 9.00
CA GLY A 175 -6.83 0.11 8.50
C GLY A 175 -7.49 -0.96 7.63
N GLY A 176 -8.63 -1.50 8.06
CA GLY A 176 -9.43 -2.47 7.30
C GLY A 176 -9.99 -1.91 5.99
N PHE A 177 -10.47 -0.66 6.02
CA PHE A 177 -10.93 0.05 4.82
C PHE A 177 -9.79 0.25 3.83
N TRP A 178 -8.65 0.80 4.28
CA TRP A 178 -7.46 0.98 3.45
C TRP A 178 -6.97 -0.36 2.89
N MET A 179 -7.00 -1.41 3.70
CA MET A 179 -6.63 -2.76 3.27
C MET A 179 -7.58 -3.36 2.24
N ALA A 180 -8.89 -3.16 2.39
CA ALA A 180 -9.85 -3.59 1.39
C ALA A 180 -9.61 -2.87 0.05
N ARG A 181 -9.35 -1.57 0.08
CA ARG A 181 -9.10 -0.76 -1.13
C ARG A 181 -7.76 -1.08 -1.77
N LEU A 182 -6.72 -1.31 -0.98
CA LEU A 182 -5.42 -1.79 -1.46
C LEU A 182 -5.58 -3.18 -2.11
N ASN A 183 -6.25 -4.11 -1.44
CA ASN A 183 -6.46 -5.46 -1.94
C ASN A 183 -7.30 -5.47 -3.24
N GLU A 184 -8.31 -4.60 -3.34
CA GLU A 184 -9.06 -4.40 -4.58
C GLU A 184 -8.17 -3.77 -5.67
N GLY A 185 -7.38 -2.75 -5.36
CA GLY A 185 -6.46 -2.11 -6.30
C GLY A 185 -5.42 -3.09 -6.86
N LEU A 186 -4.79 -3.89 -6.00
CA LEU A 186 -3.81 -4.91 -6.38
C LEU A 186 -4.41 -6.02 -7.26
N SER A 187 -5.72 -6.28 -7.13
CA SER A 187 -6.39 -7.24 -8.00
C SER A 187 -6.49 -6.77 -9.46
N ARG A 188 -6.44 -5.44 -9.69
CA ARG A 188 -6.63 -4.81 -11.01
C ARG A 188 -5.33 -4.27 -11.61
N PHE A 189 -4.42 -3.81 -10.76
CA PHE A 189 -3.21 -3.09 -11.15
C PHE A 189 -1.99 -3.59 -10.36
N ASP A 190 -0.79 -3.35 -10.87
CA ASP A 190 0.45 -3.80 -10.24
C ASP A 190 0.77 -3.04 -8.95
N ALA A 191 1.43 -3.74 -8.02
CA ALA A 191 1.96 -3.13 -6.80
C ALA A 191 2.91 -1.96 -7.10
N ILE A 192 3.65 -2.02 -8.21
CA ILE A 192 4.52 -0.94 -8.70
C ILE A 192 3.75 0.37 -8.87
N LEU A 193 2.51 0.31 -9.36
CA LEU A 193 1.68 1.49 -9.63
C LEU A 193 0.83 1.87 -8.42
N ILE A 194 0.16 0.88 -7.83
CA ILE A 194 -0.87 1.08 -6.81
C ILE A 194 -0.29 1.61 -5.50
N VAL A 195 0.86 1.10 -5.06
CA VAL A 195 1.47 1.52 -3.79
C VAL A 195 1.88 3.00 -3.85
N PRO A 196 2.60 3.48 -4.88
CA PRO A 196 2.91 4.90 -5.04
C PRO A 196 1.67 5.80 -5.18
N MET A 197 0.67 5.38 -5.96
CA MET A 197 -0.54 6.20 -6.16
C MET A 197 -1.30 6.43 -4.86
N PHE A 198 -1.51 5.38 -4.04
CA PHE A 198 -2.18 5.54 -2.75
C PHE A 198 -1.37 6.38 -1.77
N GLN A 199 -0.05 6.20 -1.73
CA GLN A 199 0.85 6.97 -0.88
C GLN A 199 0.75 8.47 -1.20
N ILE A 200 0.70 8.84 -2.48
CA ILE A 200 0.66 10.24 -2.90
C ILE A 200 -0.73 10.84 -2.70
N ALA A 201 -1.80 10.10 -2.98
CA ALA A 201 -3.15 10.57 -2.67
C ALA A 201 -3.30 10.87 -1.18
N TRP A 202 -2.78 9.99 -0.31
CA TRP A 202 -2.70 10.22 1.13
C TRP A 202 -1.90 11.47 1.47
N THR A 203 -0.69 11.60 0.92
CA THR A 203 0.18 12.77 1.16
C THR A 203 -0.46 14.07 0.69
N PHE A 204 -1.14 14.08 -0.45
CA PHE A 204 -1.85 15.25 -0.97
C PHE A 204 -2.97 15.70 -0.02
N PHE A 205 -3.86 14.79 0.39
CA PHE A 205 -4.92 15.13 1.34
C PHE A 205 -4.37 15.56 2.71
N SER A 206 -3.27 14.94 3.16
CA SER A 206 -2.57 15.32 4.39
C SER A 206 -2.00 16.74 4.30
N ILE A 207 -1.36 17.09 3.19
CA ILE A 207 -0.82 18.43 2.92
C ILE A 207 -1.95 19.45 2.84
N CYS A 208 -3.03 19.19 2.10
CA CYS A 208 -4.17 20.10 2.02
C CYS A 208 -4.79 20.33 3.42
N THR A 209 -4.91 19.28 4.21
CA THR A 209 -5.40 19.37 5.60
C THR A 209 -4.45 20.21 6.46
N GLY A 210 -3.14 19.96 6.39
CA GLY A 210 -2.13 20.72 7.15
C GLY A 210 -2.07 22.20 6.75
N PHE A 211 -2.14 22.49 5.46
CA PHE A 211 -2.10 23.86 4.93
C PHE A 211 -3.31 24.69 5.37
N VAL A 212 -4.50 24.08 5.39
CA VAL A 212 -5.73 24.71 5.90
C VAL A 212 -5.69 24.84 7.43
N TYR A 213 -5.21 23.82 8.13
CA TYR A 213 -5.26 23.74 9.60
C TYR A 213 -4.23 24.62 10.31
N PHE A 214 -2.97 24.61 9.86
CA PHE A 214 -1.88 25.33 10.51
C PHE A 214 -1.72 26.77 10.00
N GLU A 215 -2.62 27.21 9.11
CA GLU A 215 -2.55 28.51 8.43
C GLU A 215 -1.15 28.82 7.87
N GLU A 216 -0.50 27.79 7.33
CA GLU A 216 0.89 27.87 6.88
C GLU A 216 1.11 29.00 5.87
N TYR A 217 0.09 29.35 5.09
CA TYR A 217 0.09 30.51 4.19
C TYR A 217 0.49 31.85 4.86
N LYS A 218 0.35 32.02 6.19
CA LYS A 218 0.70 33.25 6.91
C LYS A 218 2.18 33.39 7.27
N VAL A 219 2.92 32.29 7.35
CA VAL A 219 4.30 32.25 7.87
C VAL A 219 5.31 31.86 6.78
N PHE A 220 4.83 31.56 5.57
CA PHE A 220 5.67 31.03 4.51
C PHE A 220 6.47 32.11 3.77
N ASP A 221 7.79 31.93 3.79
CA ASP A 221 8.76 32.61 2.94
C ASP A 221 8.61 32.13 1.47
N ALA A 222 8.64 33.06 0.51
CA ALA A 222 8.30 32.81 -0.90
C ALA A 222 9.17 31.72 -1.55
N LEU A 223 10.42 31.58 -1.11
CA LEU A 223 11.34 30.54 -1.60
C LEU A 223 10.93 29.13 -1.12
N ARG A 224 10.41 28.99 0.09
CA ARG A 224 9.96 27.68 0.61
C ARG A 224 8.68 27.24 -0.07
N THR A 225 7.73 28.17 -0.27
CA THR A 225 6.49 27.87 -0.99
C THR A 225 6.78 27.43 -2.42
N THR A 226 7.67 28.12 -3.14
CA THR A 226 7.99 27.77 -4.52
C THR A 226 8.68 26.40 -4.62
N MET A 227 9.63 26.09 -3.74
CA MET A 227 10.29 24.78 -3.70
C MET A 227 9.35 23.65 -3.26
N PHE A 228 8.41 23.93 -2.35
CA PHE A 228 7.37 22.98 -1.95
C PHE A 228 6.41 22.66 -3.11
N VAL A 229 5.93 23.70 -3.82
CA VAL A 229 5.08 23.53 -5.01
C VAL A 229 5.84 22.78 -6.12
N PHE A 230 7.13 23.06 -6.30
CA PHE A 230 7.98 22.31 -7.23
C PHE A 230 8.07 20.82 -6.84
N GLY A 231 8.25 20.54 -5.54
CA GLY A 231 8.19 19.18 -5.00
C GLY A 231 6.86 18.47 -5.33
N MET A 232 5.73 19.14 -5.11
CA MET A 232 4.40 18.64 -5.46
C MET A 232 4.29 18.31 -6.97
N ILE A 233 4.69 19.23 -7.83
CA ILE A 233 4.65 19.05 -9.29
C ILE A 233 5.52 17.86 -9.72
N SER A 234 6.73 17.73 -9.17
CA SER A 234 7.63 16.60 -9.44
C SER A 234 6.99 15.26 -9.09
N VAL A 235 6.30 15.18 -7.95
CA VAL A 235 5.57 13.96 -7.55
C VAL A 235 4.45 13.63 -8.54
N PHE A 236 3.66 14.62 -8.98
CA PHE A 236 2.59 14.40 -9.98
C PHE A 236 3.14 13.97 -11.35
N ILE A 237 4.23 14.57 -11.82
CA ILE A 237 4.92 14.15 -13.06
C ILE A 237 5.39 12.70 -12.92
N GLY A 238 5.99 12.35 -11.79
CA GLY A 238 6.41 10.98 -11.50
C GLY A 238 5.26 9.98 -11.61
N ILE A 239 4.07 10.30 -11.08
CA ILE A 239 2.87 9.46 -11.23
C ILE A 239 2.42 9.35 -12.68
N TYR A 240 2.34 10.47 -13.39
CA TYR A 240 1.91 10.48 -14.78
C TYR A 240 2.81 9.58 -15.64
N LEU A 241 4.11 9.57 -15.36
CA LEU A 241 5.06 8.67 -16.00
C LEU A 241 4.96 7.20 -15.54
N LEU A 242 4.45 6.96 -14.33
CA LEU A 242 4.22 5.63 -13.78
C LEU A 242 2.99 4.95 -14.40
N ALA A 243 2.03 5.73 -14.91
CA ALA A 243 0.80 5.22 -15.53
C ALA A 243 1.14 4.30 -16.72
N PRO A 244 0.55 3.08 -16.77
CA PRO A 244 0.82 2.14 -17.84
C PRO A 244 0.23 2.65 -19.16
N GLU A 245 0.97 2.48 -20.26
CA GLU A 245 0.47 2.74 -21.62
C GLU A 245 -0.45 1.59 -22.06
N ASP A 246 -1.49 1.91 -22.84
CA ASP A 246 -2.53 0.95 -23.24
C ASP A 246 -1.95 -0.30 -23.93
N ASP A 247 -0.87 -0.14 -24.70
CA ASP A 247 -0.19 -1.23 -25.41
C ASP A 247 0.50 -2.24 -24.46
N GLU A 248 0.96 -1.80 -23.29
CA GLU A 248 1.59 -2.67 -22.30
C GLU A 248 0.55 -3.49 -21.53
N VAL A 249 -0.60 -2.88 -21.24
CA VAL A 249 -1.74 -3.55 -20.61
C VAL A 249 -2.28 -4.65 -21.51
N LEU A 250 -2.39 -4.37 -22.82
CA LEU A 250 -2.81 -5.34 -23.83
C LEU A 250 -1.85 -6.52 -23.92
N LYS A 251 -0.54 -6.27 -23.88
CA LYS A 251 0.47 -7.34 -23.87
C LYS A 251 0.41 -8.21 -22.62
N ASP A 252 0.31 -7.62 -21.43
CA ASP A 252 0.31 -8.39 -20.16
C ASP A 252 -0.97 -9.26 -20.06
N ASN A 253 -2.13 -8.71 -20.45
CA ASN A 253 -3.38 -9.46 -20.54
C ASN A 253 -3.29 -10.61 -21.56
N SER A 254 -2.71 -10.37 -22.73
CA SER A 254 -2.52 -11.41 -23.75
C SER A 254 -1.59 -12.52 -23.25
N LEU A 255 -0.49 -12.18 -22.58
CA LEU A 255 0.45 -13.14 -22.01
C LEU A 255 -0.19 -13.96 -20.89
N ALA A 256 -1.04 -13.33 -20.06
CA ALA A 256 -1.79 -14.00 -19.00
C ALA A 256 -2.79 -15.02 -19.59
N VAL A 257 -3.54 -14.63 -20.63
CA VAL A 257 -4.47 -15.53 -21.34
C VAL A 257 -3.73 -16.72 -21.94
N LEU A 258 -2.57 -16.50 -22.56
CA LEU A 258 -1.74 -17.59 -23.12
C LEU A 258 -1.28 -18.56 -22.03
N LYS A 259 -0.78 -18.06 -20.89
CA LYS A 259 -0.38 -18.90 -19.75
C LYS A 259 -1.55 -19.69 -19.15
N THR A 260 -2.72 -19.06 -19.02
CA THR A 260 -3.93 -19.74 -18.57
C THR A 260 -4.34 -20.84 -19.54
N SER A 261 -4.30 -20.59 -20.85
CA SER A 261 -4.65 -21.60 -21.86
C SER A 261 -3.73 -22.83 -21.81
N ASN A 262 -2.42 -22.64 -21.67
CA ASN A 262 -1.46 -23.73 -21.54
C ASN A 262 -1.68 -24.51 -20.23
N SER A 263 -1.89 -23.81 -19.11
CA SER A 263 -2.12 -24.46 -17.82
C SER A 263 -3.43 -25.27 -17.81
N SER A 264 -4.48 -24.81 -18.49
CA SER A 264 -5.72 -25.58 -18.65
C SER A 264 -5.47 -26.86 -19.45
N GLN A 265 -4.71 -26.78 -20.54
CA GLN A 265 -4.34 -27.96 -21.33
C GLN A 265 -3.48 -28.96 -20.54
N ASP A 266 -2.56 -28.48 -19.70
CA ASP A 266 -1.72 -29.35 -18.87
C ASP A 266 -2.54 -30.07 -17.79
N VAL A 267 -3.53 -29.38 -17.19
CA VAL A 267 -4.46 -30.00 -16.24
C VAL A 267 -5.35 -31.03 -16.94
N GLU A 268 -5.86 -30.73 -18.13
CA GLU A 268 -6.63 -31.68 -18.95
C GLU A 268 -5.80 -32.94 -19.26
N ARG A 269 -4.52 -32.78 -19.65
CA ARG A 269 -3.60 -33.91 -19.88
C ARG A 269 -3.35 -34.75 -18.63
N LEU A 270 -3.25 -34.11 -17.46
CA LEU A 270 -3.10 -34.82 -16.18
C LEU A 270 -4.36 -35.59 -15.78
N PHE A 271 -5.56 -35.04 -16.04
CA PHE A 271 -6.81 -35.77 -15.84
C PHE A 271 -6.92 -36.98 -16.79
N ILE A 272 -6.61 -36.79 -18.08
CA ILE A 272 -6.59 -37.88 -19.06
C ILE A 272 -5.58 -38.96 -18.65
N SER A 273 -4.39 -38.59 -18.20
CA SER A 273 -3.38 -39.52 -17.67
C SER A 273 -3.88 -40.28 -16.44
N SER A 274 -4.56 -39.61 -15.51
CA SER A 274 -5.09 -40.24 -14.30
C SER A 274 -6.22 -41.24 -14.59
N ASP A 275 -7.09 -40.95 -15.57
CA ASP A 275 -8.12 -41.92 -15.98
C ASP A 275 -7.49 -43.14 -16.66
N GLN A 276 -6.45 -42.96 -17.47
CA GLN A 276 -5.68 -44.07 -18.05
C GLN A 276 -5.01 -44.94 -16.97
N ILE A 277 -4.51 -44.35 -15.89
CA ILE A 277 -3.95 -45.10 -14.75
C ILE A 277 -5.05 -45.88 -14.01
N ARG A 278 -6.24 -45.30 -13.85
CA ARG A 278 -7.37 -45.97 -13.21
C ARG A 278 -7.89 -47.15 -14.04
N ASP A 279 -7.88 -47.03 -15.36
CA ASP A 279 -8.22 -48.13 -16.27
C ASP A 279 -7.21 -49.29 -16.17
N ILE A 280 -5.92 -48.97 -16.01
CA ILE A 280 -4.86 -49.98 -15.77
C ILE A 280 -5.08 -50.68 -14.42
N GLU A 281 -5.44 -49.96 -13.37
CA GLU A 281 -5.70 -50.51 -12.04
C GLU A 281 -6.93 -51.46 -12.02
N ILE A 282 -7.97 -51.12 -12.80
CA ILE A 282 -9.16 -51.98 -13.01
C ILE A 282 -8.80 -53.26 -13.79
N ILE A 283 -7.91 -53.17 -14.78
CA ILE A 283 -7.45 -54.34 -15.54
C ILE A 283 -6.63 -55.27 -14.63
N TRP A 284 -5.73 -54.73 -13.81
CA TRP A 284 -4.94 -55.52 -12.87
C TRP A 284 -5.78 -56.20 -11.79
N THR A 285 -6.79 -55.53 -11.25
CA THR A 285 -7.71 -56.12 -10.26
C THR A 285 -8.56 -57.24 -10.87
N ARG A 286 -9.06 -57.07 -12.10
CA ARG A 286 -9.72 -58.18 -12.83
C ARG A 286 -8.80 -59.37 -13.09
N TYR A 287 -7.55 -59.13 -13.45
CA TYR A 287 -6.58 -60.19 -13.73
C TYR A 287 -6.16 -60.98 -12.49
N ALA A 288 -6.17 -60.33 -11.31
CA ALA A 288 -5.91 -60.97 -10.02
C ALA A 288 -7.08 -61.86 -9.57
N ASP A 289 -8.32 -61.45 -9.83
CA ASP A 289 -9.52 -62.23 -9.49
C ASP A 289 -9.72 -63.46 -10.41
N GLU A 290 -9.26 -63.42 -11.66
CA GLU A 290 -9.37 -64.55 -12.60
C GLU A 290 -8.28 -65.64 -12.39
N ASN A 291 -7.24 -65.38 -11.59
CA ASN A 291 -6.12 -66.30 -11.36
C ASN A 291 -5.98 -66.78 -9.90
N CYS A 292 -7.03 -66.65 -9.09
CA CYS A 292 -7.13 -67.18 -7.72
C CYS A 292 -8.28 -68.19 -7.64
#